data_AF-A0A2K2VY58-F1
#
_entry.id   AF-A0A2K2VY58-F1
#
_cell.length_a   1.000
_cell.length_b   1.000
_cell.length_c   1.000
_cell.angle_alpha   90.00
_cell.angle_beta   90.00
_cell.angle_gamma   90.00
#
_symmetry.space_group_name_H-M   'P 1'
#
loop_
_entity.id
_entity.type
_entity.pdbx_description
1 polymer ?
#
loop_
_entity_poly.entity_id
_entity_poly.type
_entity_poly.pdbx_seq_one_letter_code
_entity_poly.pdbx_strand_id
1 'polypeptide(L)'
;EIRRIRFSLFDRLVLTPVELVTAWKASLVALFLIFLLSGLGRNGFSFAGALSRGFTLGLTYLGALLMGAVVTPALLPWIPGRAFSLKGAQVGLLWALLLSLTLASNWSGASLVGLFFIAPALTAYFAMNFTGCSTFTSLSGVEKEMRIAVPVIILSIVSGGAALLVGRFL
;
A
#
# COMPACT_ATOMS: atom_id res chain seq x y z
N GLU A 1 -0.16 36.84 14.68
CA GLU A 1 1.19 36.25 14.53
C GLU A 1 1.04 34.75 14.32
N ILE A 2 1.50 34.18 13.19
CA ILE A 2 1.39 32.74 12.92
C ILE A 2 2.60 32.04 13.51
N ARG A 3 2.41 31.27 14.58
CA ARG A 3 3.45 30.46 15.21
C ARG A 3 3.84 29.34 14.23
N ARG A 4 5.06 29.38 13.67
CA ARG A 4 5.56 28.32 12.78
C ARG A 4 5.84 27.05 13.60
N ILE A 5 4.97 26.06 13.48
CA ILE A 5 5.20 24.73 14.03
C ILE A 5 6.23 24.03 13.13
N ARG A 6 7.36 23.61 13.70
CA ARG A 6 8.34 22.80 12.97
C ARG A 6 7.82 21.37 12.99
N PHE A 7 7.39 20.85 11.84
CA PHE A 7 6.99 19.45 11.68
C PHE A 7 8.21 18.63 11.22
N SER A 8 9.06 18.30 12.18
CA SER A 8 10.33 17.61 11.96
C SER A 8 10.13 16.13 11.60
N LEU A 9 11.20 15.45 11.16
CA LEU A 9 11.16 14.00 10.94
C LEU A 9 10.80 13.22 12.21
N PHE A 10 11.24 13.71 13.38
CA PHE A 10 10.97 13.08 14.66
C PHE A 10 9.47 13.14 15.00
N ASP A 11 8.84 14.31 14.81
CA ASP A 11 7.40 14.48 15.06
C ASP A 11 6.56 13.54 14.18
N ARG A 12 7.03 13.29 12.95
CA ARG A 12 6.35 12.37 12.02
C ARG A 12 6.45 10.91 12.46
N LEU A 13 7.66 10.49 12.87
CA LEU A 13 7.91 9.12 13.30
C LEU A 13 7.24 8.79 14.63
N VAL A 14 7.02 9.79 15.51
CA VAL A 14 6.27 9.62 16.76
C VAL A 14 4.78 9.38 16.51
N LEU A 15 4.23 9.86 15.39
CA LEU A 15 2.82 9.66 15.00
C LEU A 15 2.59 8.31 14.30
N THR A 16 3.63 7.77 13.66
CA THR A 16 3.57 6.49 12.92
C THR A 16 3.02 5.29 13.72
N PRO A 17 3.35 5.09 15.02
CA PRO A 17 2.82 3.97 15.81
C PRO A 17 1.30 4.02 15.96
N VAL A 18 0.72 5.22 16.09
CA VAL A 18 -0.73 5.38 16.21
C VAL A 18 -1.41 4.96 14.90
N GLU A 19 -0.88 5.37 13.75
CA GLU A 19 -1.37 4.99 12.43
C GLU A 19 -1.25 3.49 12.14
N LEU A 20 -0.20 2.85 12.66
CA LEU A 20 -0.03 1.39 12.58
C LEU A 20 -1.11 0.66 13.38
N VAL A 21 -1.43 1.15 14.58
CA VAL A 21 -2.46 0.55 15.44
C VAL A 21 -3.85 0.73 14.84
N THR A 22 -4.16 1.87 14.24
CA THR A 22 -5.44 2.08 13.54
C THR A 22 -5.54 1.21 12.29
N ALA A 23 -4.46 1.07 11.53
CA ALA A 23 -4.39 0.20 10.35
C ALA A 23 -4.46 -1.29 10.68
N TRP A 24 -4.13 -1.72 11.90
CA TRP A 24 -4.02 -3.14 12.27
C TRP A 24 -5.31 -3.93 12.04
N LYS A 25 -6.47 -3.39 12.44
CA LYS A 25 -7.76 -4.09 12.27
C LYS A 25 -8.08 -4.36 10.80
N ALA A 26 -7.91 -3.35 9.95
CA ALA A 26 -8.10 -3.49 8.51
C ALA A 26 -7.04 -4.43 7.90
N SER A 27 -5.80 -4.37 8.41
CA SER A 27 -4.69 -5.21 7.96
C SER A 27 -4.92 -6.68 8.27
N LEU A 28 -5.51 -7.02 9.42
CA LEU A 28 -5.88 -8.41 9.74
C LEU A 28 -6.91 -8.96 8.75
N VAL A 29 -7.93 -8.17 8.39
CA VAL A 29 -8.91 -8.56 7.38
C VAL A 29 -8.24 -8.74 6.02
N ALA A 30 -7.37 -7.81 5.62
CA ALA A 30 -6.63 -7.90 4.37
C ALA A 30 -5.72 -9.13 4.31
N LEU A 31 -4.96 -9.42 5.38
CA LEU A 31 -4.10 -10.59 5.48
C LEU A 31 -4.90 -11.90 5.43
N PHE A 32 -6.07 -11.93 6.08
CA PHE A 32 -6.97 -13.08 6.01
C PHE A 32 -7.49 -13.31 4.58
N LEU A 33 -7.91 -12.25 3.89
CA LEU A 33 -8.32 -12.33 2.49
C LEU A 33 -7.16 -12.78 1.58
N ILE A 34 -5.96 -12.23 1.78
CA ILE A 34 -4.75 -12.65 1.06
C ILE A 34 -4.50 -14.13 1.28
N PHE A 35 -4.59 -14.63 2.52
CA PHE A 35 -4.43 -16.04 2.83
C PHE A 35 -5.45 -16.93 2.11
N LEU A 36 -6.74 -16.58 2.19
CA LEU A 36 -7.81 -17.32 1.51
C LEU A 36 -7.61 -17.35 -0.01
N LEU A 37 -7.35 -16.18 -0.60
CA LEU A 37 -7.11 -16.08 -2.04
C LEU A 37 -5.85 -16.88 -2.43
N SER A 38 -4.80 -16.87 -1.62
CA SER A 38 -3.54 -17.57 -1.89
C SER A 38 -3.69 -19.09 -1.89
N GLY A 39 -4.68 -19.62 -1.18
CA GLY A 39 -5.02 -21.04 -1.20
C GLY A 39 -5.70 -21.48 -2.49
N LEU A 40 -6.31 -20.58 -3.25
CA LEU A 40 -6.99 -20.91 -4.50
C LEU A 40 -5.97 -21.19 -5.62
N GLY A 41 -6.12 -22.34 -6.28
CA GLY A 41 -5.38 -22.71 -7.48
C GLY A 41 -6.18 -23.62 -8.41
N ARG A 42 -5.55 -24.09 -9.49
CA ARG A 42 -6.18 -24.97 -10.51
C ARG A 42 -6.87 -26.21 -9.92
N ASN A 43 -6.32 -26.80 -8.87
CA ASN A 43 -6.84 -28.02 -8.24
C ASN A 43 -7.76 -27.73 -7.03
N GLY A 44 -8.27 -26.50 -6.90
CA GLY A 44 -9.08 -26.06 -5.76
C GLY A 44 -8.26 -25.40 -4.66
N PHE A 45 -8.76 -25.46 -3.42
CA PHE A 45 -8.11 -24.83 -2.27
C PHE A 45 -7.00 -25.72 -1.69
N SER A 46 -5.78 -25.20 -1.63
CA SER A 46 -4.62 -25.86 -1.03
C SER A 46 -4.14 -25.09 0.20
N PHE A 47 -4.13 -25.74 1.36
CA PHE A 47 -3.60 -25.14 2.59
C PHE A 47 -2.09 -24.84 2.49
N ALA A 48 -1.31 -25.74 1.89
CA ALA A 48 0.11 -25.53 1.65
C ALA A 48 0.36 -24.35 0.69
N GLY A 49 -0.48 -24.20 -0.33
CA GLY A 49 -0.48 -23.03 -1.21
C GLY A 49 -0.84 -21.74 -0.49
N ALA A 50 -1.88 -21.78 0.37
CA ALA A 50 -2.31 -20.66 1.18
C ALA A 50 -1.20 -20.17 2.10
N LEU A 51 -0.47 -21.10 2.75
CA LEU A 51 0.60 -20.75 3.66
C LEU A 51 1.83 -20.22 2.93
N SER A 52 2.35 -20.94 1.93
CA SER A 52 3.56 -20.52 1.21
C SER A 52 3.36 -19.22 0.44
N ARG A 53 2.31 -19.14 -0.39
CA ARG A 53 2.04 -17.97 -1.24
C ARG A 53 1.44 -16.82 -0.44
N GLY A 54 0.57 -17.13 0.52
CA GLY A 54 -0.03 -16.13 1.40
C GLY A 54 1.00 -15.50 2.32
N PHE A 55 2.03 -16.22 2.73
CA PHE A 55 3.17 -15.64 3.43
C PHE A 55 3.91 -14.62 2.56
N THR A 56 4.28 -14.98 1.32
CA THR A 56 4.95 -14.04 0.40
C THR A 56 4.09 -12.81 0.10
N LEU A 57 2.81 -13.00 -0.23
CA LEU A 57 1.89 -11.90 -0.51
C LEU A 57 1.59 -11.05 0.74
N GLY A 58 1.53 -11.68 1.91
CA GLY A 58 1.39 -11.01 3.20
C GLY A 58 2.61 -10.14 3.52
N LEU A 59 3.82 -10.63 3.27
CA LEU A 59 5.05 -9.83 3.43
C LEU A 59 5.08 -8.65 2.44
N THR A 60 4.68 -8.87 1.19
CA THR A 60 4.55 -7.79 0.19
C THR A 60 3.57 -6.71 0.64
N TYR A 61 2.42 -7.13 1.19
CA TYR A 61 1.40 -6.23 1.76
C TYR A 61 1.94 -5.45 2.97
N LEU A 62 2.57 -6.13 3.93
CA LEU A 62 3.15 -5.49 5.11
C LEU A 62 4.25 -4.51 4.73
N GLY A 63 5.07 -4.86 3.73
CA GLY A 63 6.03 -3.94 3.14
C GLY A 63 5.36 -2.70 2.56
N ALA A 64 4.28 -2.85 1.78
CA ALA A 64 3.53 -1.71 1.24
C ALA A 64 2.93 -0.85 2.37
N LEU A 65 2.42 -1.47 3.43
CA LEU A 65 1.94 -0.76 4.61
C LEU A 65 3.05 0.06 5.25
N LEU A 66 4.24 -0.51 5.48
CA LEU A 66 5.38 0.23 6.02
C LEU A 66 5.85 1.35 5.07
N MET A 67 5.85 1.09 3.77
CA MET A 67 6.23 2.07 2.75
C MET A 67 5.28 3.28 2.72
N GLY A 68 3.97 3.04 2.88
CA GLY A 68 2.97 4.11 2.95
C GLY A 68 2.91 4.80 4.31
N ALA A 69 2.92 4.05 5.41
CA ALA A 69 2.71 4.58 6.77
C ALA A 69 3.98 5.16 7.41
N VAL A 70 5.17 4.68 7.04
CA VAL A 70 6.45 5.09 7.65
C VAL A 70 7.32 5.82 6.64
N VAL A 71 7.62 5.18 5.51
CA VAL A 71 8.62 5.69 4.56
C VAL A 71 8.11 6.93 3.84
N THR A 72 6.85 6.95 3.42
CA THR A 72 6.29 8.12 2.73
C THR A 72 6.27 9.36 3.65
N PRO A 73 5.82 9.30 4.92
CA PRO A 73 5.92 10.43 5.83
C PRO A 73 7.35 10.87 6.15
N ALA A 74 8.27 9.92 6.28
CA ALA A 74 9.69 10.23 6.46
C ALA A 74 10.27 10.96 5.24
N LEU A 75 9.89 10.54 4.03
CA LEU A 75 10.39 11.09 2.77
C LEU A 75 9.56 12.24 2.19
N LEU A 76 8.51 12.67 2.90
CA LEU A 76 7.61 13.77 2.49
C LEU A 76 8.28 15.03 1.91
N PRO A 77 9.41 15.55 2.46
CA PRO A 77 10.00 16.79 1.94
C PRO A 77 10.77 16.58 0.63
N TRP A 78 11.14 15.34 0.30
CA TRP A 78 11.91 15.01 -0.90
C TRP A 78 11.05 14.45 -2.03
N ILE A 79 9.87 13.91 -1.72
CA ILE A 79 8.97 13.34 -2.74
C ILE A 79 8.18 14.46 -3.43
N PRO A 80 8.26 14.57 -4.76
CA PRO A 80 7.56 15.62 -5.51
C PRO A 80 6.04 15.41 -5.51
N GLY A 81 5.30 16.52 -5.52
CA GLY A 81 3.85 16.52 -5.57
C GLY A 81 3.19 17.18 -4.36
N ARG A 82 1.92 17.55 -4.53
CA ARG A 82 1.13 18.21 -3.47
C ARG A 82 0.27 17.23 -2.67
N ALA A 83 -0.28 16.22 -3.35
CA ALA A 83 -1.18 15.22 -2.77
C ALA A 83 -0.40 14.09 -2.06
N PHE A 84 -0.86 13.64 -0.90
CA PHE A 84 -0.27 12.53 -0.15
C PHE A 84 -0.38 11.19 -0.91
N SER A 85 -1.53 10.95 -1.54
CA SER A 85 -1.81 9.82 -2.44
C SER A 85 -0.78 9.70 -3.56
N LEU A 86 -0.40 10.82 -4.20
CA LEU A 86 0.61 10.81 -5.26
C LEU A 86 1.99 10.47 -4.72
N LYS A 87 2.36 11.02 -3.56
CA LYS A 87 3.65 10.71 -2.91
C LYS A 87 3.71 9.23 -2.50
N GLY A 88 2.64 8.73 -1.88
CA GLY A 88 2.52 7.33 -1.51
C GLY A 88 2.56 6.40 -2.73
N ALA A 89 1.86 6.74 -3.81
CA ALA A 89 1.89 5.96 -5.05
C ALA A 89 3.31 5.90 -5.66
N GLN A 90 4.07 7.00 -5.67
CA GLN A 90 5.45 7.01 -6.13
C GLN A 90 6.34 6.08 -5.30
N VAL A 91 6.22 6.13 -3.97
CA VAL A 91 6.95 5.22 -3.07
C VAL A 91 6.52 3.76 -3.29
N GLY A 92 5.24 3.51 -3.56
CA GLY A 92 4.73 2.17 -3.87
C GLY A 92 5.15 1.64 -5.23
N LEU A 93 5.36 2.51 -6.22
CA LEU A 93 5.96 2.12 -7.51
C LEU A 93 7.40 1.68 -7.33
N LEU A 94 8.17 2.39 -6.50
CA LEU A 94 9.53 1.96 -6.13
C LEU A 94 9.51 0.63 -5.38
N TRP A 95 8.53 0.43 -4.49
CA TRP A 95 8.34 -0.84 -3.79
C TRP A 95 7.99 -1.98 -4.75
N ALA A 96 7.07 -1.75 -5.69
CA ALA A 96 6.72 -2.71 -6.73
C ALA A 96 7.93 -3.06 -7.61
N LEU A 97 8.73 -2.06 -7.98
CA LEU A 97 9.94 -2.26 -8.75
C LEU A 97 10.96 -3.11 -7.99
N LEU A 98 11.23 -2.79 -6.73
CA LEU A 98 12.16 -3.56 -5.88
C LEU A 98 11.72 -5.01 -5.73
N LEU A 99 10.43 -5.23 -5.49
CA LEU A 99 9.85 -6.57 -5.40
C LEU A 99 9.92 -7.30 -6.75
N SER A 100 9.69 -6.61 -7.86
CA SER A 100 9.85 -7.22 -9.18
C SER A 100 11.30 -7.67 -9.41
N LEU A 101 12.30 -6.87 -9.03
CA LEU A 101 13.71 -7.25 -9.22
C LEU A 101 14.14 -8.43 -8.34
N THR A 102 13.50 -8.61 -7.18
CA THR A 102 13.86 -9.66 -6.21
C THR A 102 13.02 -10.94 -6.35
N LEU A 103 11.79 -10.83 -6.85
CA LEU A 103 10.81 -11.93 -6.89
C LEU A 103 10.33 -12.26 -8.31
N ALA A 104 10.71 -11.50 -9.35
CA ALA A 104 10.20 -11.72 -10.72
C ALA A 104 10.45 -13.12 -11.27
N SER A 105 11.55 -13.79 -10.88
CA SER A 105 11.84 -15.15 -11.36
C SER A 105 10.77 -16.16 -10.96
N ASN A 106 9.98 -15.88 -9.92
CA ASN A 106 8.99 -16.78 -9.36
C ASN A 106 7.54 -16.36 -9.71
N TRP A 107 7.34 -15.24 -10.41
CA TRP A 107 6.03 -14.64 -10.63
C TRP A 107 5.71 -14.58 -12.13
N SER A 108 4.47 -14.92 -12.50
CA SER A 108 4.01 -14.77 -13.89
C SER A 108 3.91 -13.29 -14.28
N GLY A 109 3.99 -12.99 -15.58
CA GLY A 109 3.86 -11.62 -16.09
C GLY A 109 2.56 -10.93 -15.63
N ALA A 110 1.44 -11.66 -15.60
CA ALA A 110 0.18 -11.17 -15.06
C ALA A 110 0.25 -10.84 -13.55
N SER A 111 1.01 -11.63 -12.79
CA SER A 111 1.24 -11.36 -11.36
C SER A 111 2.08 -10.11 -11.13
N LEU A 112 3.07 -9.86 -12.00
CA LEU A 112 3.86 -8.63 -11.96
C LEU A 112 3.00 -7.41 -12.30
N VAL A 113 2.15 -7.48 -13.32
CA VAL A 113 1.17 -6.42 -13.59
C VAL A 113 0.32 -6.16 -12.35
N GLY A 114 -0.22 -7.21 -11.73
CA GLY A 114 -1.00 -7.08 -10.50
C GLY A 114 -0.26 -6.39 -9.36
N LEU A 115 1.03 -6.70 -9.19
CA LEU A 115 1.91 -6.04 -8.21
C LEU A 115 2.03 -4.53 -8.47
N PHE A 116 2.23 -4.12 -9.72
CA PHE A 116 2.36 -2.70 -10.10
C PHE A 116 1.06 -1.90 -9.97
N PHE A 117 -0.10 -2.57 -9.91
CA PHE A 117 -1.38 -1.91 -9.58
C PHE A 117 -1.62 -1.86 -8.08
N ILE A 118 -1.40 -2.97 -7.37
CA ILE A 118 -1.74 -3.07 -5.94
C ILE A 118 -0.77 -2.29 -5.06
N ALA A 119 0.55 -2.41 -5.28
CA ALA A 119 1.53 -1.81 -4.37
C ALA A 119 1.41 -0.27 -4.31
N PRO A 120 1.36 0.48 -5.43
CA PRO A 120 1.12 1.92 -5.41
C PRO A 120 -0.22 2.32 -4.78
N ALA A 121 -1.27 1.51 -5.00
CA ALA A 121 -2.58 1.79 -4.44
C ALA A 121 -2.60 1.64 -2.91
N LEU A 122 -1.98 0.58 -2.38
CA LEU A 122 -1.86 0.35 -0.95
C LEU A 122 -1.00 1.41 -0.27
N THR A 123 0.18 1.71 -0.82
CA THR A 123 1.05 2.74 -0.23
C THR A 123 0.41 4.12 -0.28
N ALA A 124 -0.31 4.46 -1.36
CA ALA A 124 -1.07 5.70 -1.47
C ALA A 124 -2.15 5.78 -0.39
N TYR A 125 -2.92 4.70 -0.19
CA TYR A 125 -3.94 4.63 0.85
C TYR A 125 -3.34 4.84 2.26
N PHE A 126 -2.27 4.11 2.60
CA PHE A 126 -1.65 4.26 3.92
C PHE A 126 -0.96 5.62 4.11
N ALA A 127 -0.39 6.20 3.06
CA ALA A 127 0.16 7.56 3.11
C ALA A 127 -0.93 8.61 3.37
N MET A 128 -2.14 8.41 2.83
CA MET A 128 -3.26 9.32 3.05
C MET A 128 -3.77 9.32 4.49
N ASN A 129 -3.59 8.24 5.26
CA ASN A 129 -3.97 8.24 6.68
C ASN A 129 -3.17 9.29 7.48
N PHE A 130 -1.95 9.61 7.03
CA PHE A 130 -1.12 10.64 7.63
C PHE A 130 -1.64 12.09 7.45
N THR A 131 -2.66 12.30 6.59
CA THR A 131 -3.28 13.62 6.39
C THR A 131 -4.01 14.15 7.63
N GLY A 132 -4.42 13.27 8.57
CA GLY A 132 -5.09 13.65 9.81
C GLY A 132 -4.18 14.29 10.87
N CYS A 133 -2.85 14.13 10.75
CA CYS A 133 -1.88 14.65 11.73
C CYS A 133 -0.89 15.65 11.12
N SER A 134 -0.93 15.88 9.81
CA SER A 134 0.02 16.77 9.13
C SER A 134 -0.48 18.22 9.11
N THR A 135 0.42 19.18 9.32
CA THR A 135 0.11 20.61 9.18
C THR A 135 0.04 21.07 7.71
N PHE A 136 0.17 20.15 6.75
CA PHE A 136 0.29 20.46 5.33
C PHE A 136 -1.05 20.56 4.59
N THR A 137 -2.15 20.10 5.19
CA THR A 137 -3.42 19.95 4.51
C THR A 137 -4.57 20.66 5.22
N SER A 138 -5.44 21.33 4.46
CA SER A 138 -6.75 21.78 4.93
C SER A 138 -7.78 20.67 4.79
N LEU A 139 -8.82 20.65 5.62
CA LEU A 139 -9.89 19.64 5.58
C LEU A 139 -10.51 19.52 4.17
N SER A 140 -10.81 20.66 3.54
CA SER A 140 -11.34 20.73 2.17
C SER A 140 -10.36 20.21 1.10
N GLY A 141 -9.05 20.34 1.32
CA GLY A 141 -8.01 19.80 0.45
C GLY A 141 -7.98 18.27 0.52
N VAL A 142 -8.04 17.71 1.74
CA VAL A 142 -8.06 16.26 1.96
C VAL A 142 -9.31 15.64 1.36
N GLU A 143 -10.50 16.22 1.59
CA GLU A 143 -11.75 15.71 1.00
C GLU A 143 -11.69 15.64 -0.52
N LYS A 144 -11.15 16.68 -1.17
CA LYS A 144 -10.96 16.71 -2.63
C LYS A 144 -10.00 15.62 -3.09
N GLU A 145 -8.90 15.43 -2.36
CA GLU A 145 -7.92 14.39 -2.64
C GLU A 145 -8.55 12.99 -2.50
N MET A 146 -9.24 12.72 -1.40
CA MET A 146 -9.91 11.44 -1.14
C MET A 146 -10.96 11.11 -2.20
N ARG A 147 -11.76 12.10 -2.63
CA ARG A 147 -12.80 11.90 -3.66
C ARG A 147 -12.24 11.42 -5.00
N ILE A 148 -11.00 11.77 -5.31
CA ILE A 148 -10.32 11.36 -6.56
C ILE A 148 -9.49 10.10 -6.33
N ALA A 149 -8.70 10.07 -5.26
CA ALA A 149 -7.74 8.99 -5.00
C ALA A 149 -8.41 7.67 -4.61
N VAL A 150 -9.44 7.70 -3.75
CA VAL A 150 -10.07 6.47 -3.25
C VAL A 150 -10.68 5.62 -4.37
N PRO A 151 -11.46 6.17 -5.32
CA PRO A 151 -11.96 5.37 -6.45
C PRO A 151 -10.83 4.74 -7.29
N VAL A 152 -9.75 5.49 -7.55
CA VAL A 152 -8.59 5.00 -8.31
C VAL A 152 -7.86 3.89 -7.57
N ILE A 153 -7.69 4.03 -6.24
CA ILE A 153 -7.10 3.00 -5.38
C ILE A 153 -7.93 1.72 -5.43
N ILE A 154 -9.26 1.82 -5.29
CA ILE A 154 -10.16 0.66 -5.34
C ILE A 154 -10.05 -0.02 -6.70
N LEU A 155 -10.17 0.73 -7.79
CA LEU A 155 -10.06 0.18 -9.15
C LEU A 155 -8.71 -0.52 -9.38
N SER A 156 -7.63 0.07 -8.87
CA SER A 156 -6.28 -0.51 -8.98
C SER A 156 -6.13 -1.79 -8.16
N ILE A 157 -6.67 -1.84 -6.95
CA ILE A 157 -6.65 -3.05 -6.12
C ILE A 157 -7.46 -4.17 -6.77
N VAL A 158 -8.65 -3.85 -7.31
CA VAL A 158 -9.51 -4.84 -7.99
C VAL A 158 -8.86 -5.35 -9.27
N SER A 159 -8.36 -4.46 -10.13
CA SER A 159 -7.71 -4.85 -11.39
C SER A 159 -6.43 -5.65 -11.13
N GLY A 160 -5.61 -5.22 -10.17
CA GLY A 160 -4.39 -5.93 -9.80
C GLY A 160 -4.67 -7.28 -9.13
N GLY A 161 -5.73 -7.37 -8.32
CA GLY A 161 -6.20 -8.62 -7.73
C GLY A 161 -6.66 -9.62 -8.79
N ALA A 162 -7.42 -9.15 -9.79
CA ALA A 162 -7.81 -9.96 -10.93
C ALA A 162 -6.60 -10.43 -11.74
N ALA A 163 -5.62 -9.56 -12.00
CA ALA A 163 -4.38 -9.93 -12.70
C ALA A 163 -3.56 -10.98 -11.93
N LEU A 164 -3.45 -10.85 -10.60
CA LEU A 164 -2.83 -11.87 -9.75
C LEU A 164 -3.58 -13.20 -9.79
N LEU A 165 -4.91 -13.19 -9.85
CA LEU A 165 -5.70 -14.41 -9.96
C LEU A 165 -5.49 -15.08 -11.32
N VAL A 166 -5.62 -14.32 -12.41
CA VAL A 166 -5.39 -14.82 -13.78
C VAL A 166 -3.99 -15.41 -13.90
N GLY A 167 -2.97 -14.72 -13.38
CA GLY A 167 -1.58 -15.18 -13.36
C GLY A 167 -1.34 -16.48 -12.60
N ARG A 168 -2.30 -16.98 -11.81
CA ARG A 168 -2.24 -18.28 -11.11
C ARG A 168 -2.88 -19.41 -11.89
N PHE A 169 -3.79 -19.10 -12.81
CA PHE A 169 -4.51 -20.08 -13.62
C PHE A 169 -3.93 -20.27 -15.01
N LEU A 170 -2.96 -19.43 -15.41
CA LEU A 170 -2.12 -19.61 -16.59
C LEU A 170 -0.95 -20.54 -16.24
#